data_AF-A0A8T5H746-F1
#
_entry.id   AF-A0A8T5H746-F1
#
_cell.length_a   1.000
_cell.length_b   1.000
_cell.length_c   1.000
_cell.angle_alpha   90.00
_cell.angle_beta   90.00
_cell.angle_gamma   90.00
#
_symmetry.space_group_name_H-M   'P 1'
#
loop_
_entity.id
_entity.type
_entity.pdbx_description
1 polymer ?
#
loop_
_entity_poly.entity_id
_entity_poly.type
_entity_poly.pdbx_seq_one_letter_code
_entity_poly.pdbx_strand_id
1 'polypeptide(L)'
;MGRIEKMFHFRSKRIFWTAVAFPFPFLIGLLAFFFGASSTTTIALISIGTILVILPSVLISFFEFREIKDAEDKFPHFLSDLAQSASSGMTLTQAIDVASKSDYGKLTKYIKQLNIWLSWKLTFPKAWSKFTVQLKRSVLISRINTIILEAFHSGGDIKKTLGSLSENVTLIKDMEAERKSIMRQQIIIMYVIFFVFIAVVIALYKILSPILYIQQIGAFSGVTVQSQGAPLTLEYFRNLFFLMTLVEAVCAGLIAGQIAEEKIIAGVKHVLVMVSASIFIFFFFVFPTALSVEVTVFPTTVSLSSDVQISGKAFIEGSAASGATVTLIEPNGNTIGLYTDNVGEFRYAWEPPQELGQYQIRTTIEYENEVYHHSAMVTVE
;
A
#
# COMPACT_ATOMS: atom_id res chain seq x y z
N MET A 1 -38.46 -15.69 13.90
CA MET A 1 -37.66 -15.12 12.80
C MET A 1 -37.03 -13.74 13.08
N GLY A 2 -37.70 -12.75 13.69
CA GLY A 2 -37.22 -11.34 13.75
C GLY A 2 -36.02 -10.95 14.64
N ARG A 3 -35.29 -11.90 15.25
CA ARG A 3 -34.08 -11.63 16.07
C ARG A 3 -32.76 -12.01 15.38
N ILE A 4 -32.83 -12.65 14.21
CA ILE A 4 -31.65 -13.13 13.47
C ILE A 4 -31.13 -12.02 12.52
N GLU A 5 -32.00 -11.14 12.01
CA GLU A 5 -31.60 -9.99 11.18
C GLU A 5 -30.84 -8.90 11.95
N LYS A 6 -31.20 -8.63 13.21
CA LYS A 6 -30.57 -7.54 13.99
C LYS A 6 -29.10 -7.77 14.35
N MET A 7 -28.59 -9.00 14.25
CA MET A 7 -27.17 -9.31 14.57
C MET A 7 -26.22 -9.19 13.40
N PHE A 8 -26.69 -9.33 12.15
CA PHE A 8 -25.88 -9.00 10.98
C PHE A 8 -25.54 -7.49 10.96
N HIS A 9 -26.37 -6.69 11.61
CA HIS A 9 -26.25 -5.24 11.69
C HIS A 9 -25.14 -4.73 12.65
N PHE A 10 -24.70 -5.52 13.62
CA PHE A 10 -23.66 -5.08 14.57
C PHE A 10 -22.22 -5.24 14.04
N ARG A 11 -21.96 -6.29 13.25
CA ARG A 11 -20.73 -6.40 12.43
C ARG A 11 -20.68 -5.31 11.36
N SER A 12 -21.84 -4.93 10.82
CA SER A 12 -21.96 -3.80 9.91
C SER A 12 -21.53 -2.50 10.59
N LYS A 13 -21.94 -2.15 11.81
CA LYS A 13 -21.66 -0.81 12.38
C LYS A 13 -20.18 -0.40 12.47
N ARG A 14 -19.26 -1.25 12.97
CA ARG A 14 -17.83 -0.84 13.11
C ARG A 14 -17.07 -0.86 11.79
N ILE A 15 -17.42 -1.81 10.92
CA ILE A 15 -16.89 -1.90 9.55
C ILE A 15 -17.50 -0.79 8.67
N PHE A 16 -18.73 -0.39 8.95
CA PHE A 16 -19.41 0.78 8.37
C PHE A 16 -18.69 2.07 8.77
N TRP A 17 -18.26 2.23 10.03
CA TRP A 17 -17.42 3.38 10.40
C TRP A 17 -16.10 3.43 9.61
N THR A 18 -15.53 2.28 9.24
CA THR A 18 -14.29 2.24 8.43
C THR A 18 -14.56 2.50 6.94
N ALA A 19 -15.73 2.10 6.43
CA ALA A 19 -16.19 2.46 5.09
C ALA A 19 -16.60 3.95 4.99
N VAL A 20 -17.17 4.50 6.07
CA VAL A 20 -17.55 5.92 6.20
C VAL A 20 -16.33 6.82 6.42
N ALA A 21 -15.24 6.30 6.98
CA ALA A 21 -13.98 7.03 7.14
C ALA A 21 -13.08 7.00 5.89
N PHE A 22 -13.34 6.10 4.92
CA PHE A 22 -12.60 6.02 3.66
C PHE A 22 -12.66 7.30 2.79
N PRO A 23 -13.79 8.03 2.68
CA PRO A 23 -13.82 9.30 1.96
C PRO A 23 -13.15 10.46 2.69
N PHE A 24 -12.86 10.36 3.99
CA PHE A 24 -12.30 11.45 4.80
C PHE A 24 -10.92 11.96 4.32
N PRO A 25 -9.93 11.11 4.01
CA PRO A 25 -8.65 11.57 3.45
C PRO A 25 -8.79 12.17 2.05
N PHE A 26 -9.73 11.69 1.25
CA PHE A 26 -10.04 12.28 -0.05
C PHE A 26 -10.66 13.67 0.09
N LEU A 27 -11.53 13.86 1.10
CA LEU A 27 -12.14 15.14 1.43
C LEU A 27 -11.09 16.16 1.93
N ILE A 28 -10.13 15.71 2.75
CA ILE A 28 -9.02 16.53 3.25
C ILE A 28 -8.10 16.97 2.10
N GLY A 29 -7.81 16.07 1.16
CA GLY A 29 -7.05 16.40 -0.04
C GLY A 29 -7.77 17.40 -0.95
N LEU A 30 -9.06 17.18 -1.18
CA LEU A 30 -9.89 18.12 -1.94
C LEU A 30 -9.91 19.50 -1.27
N LEU A 31 -9.99 19.56 0.06
CA LEU A 31 -9.90 20.81 0.81
C LEU A 31 -8.52 21.48 0.66
N ALA A 32 -7.42 20.73 0.76
CA ALA A 32 -6.06 21.25 0.57
C ALA A 32 -5.83 21.81 -0.84
N PHE A 33 -6.41 21.17 -1.86
CA PHE A 33 -6.41 21.67 -3.25
C PHE A 33 -7.16 23.01 -3.37
N PHE A 34 -8.32 23.13 -2.72
CA PHE A 34 -9.08 24.40 -2.69
C PHE A 34 -8.33 25.54 -1.96
N PHE A 35 -7.46 25.22 -1.00
CA PHE A 35 -6.63 26.19 -0.28
C PHE A 35 -5.33 26.58 -1.02
N GLY A 36 -5.12 26.10 -2.26
CA GLY A 36 -3.95 26.48 -3.06
C GLY A 36 -2.65 25.79 -2.67
N ALA A 37 -2.73 24.65 -1.96
CA ALA A 37 -1.55 23.84 -1.66
C ALA A 37 -0.93 23.27 -2.96
N SER A 38 0.40 23.14 -2.99
CA SER A 38 1.09 22.54 -4.13
C SER A 38 0.55 21.12 -4.40
N SER A 39 0.57 20.72 -5.67
CA SER A 39 0.02 19.43 -6.10
C SER A 39 0.62 18.25 -5.32
N THR A 40 1.91 18.34 -5.00
CA THR A 40 2.67 17.36 -4.21
C THR A 40 2.24 17.26 -2.74
N THR A 41 1.98 18.39 -2.08
CA THR A 41 1.60 18.40 -0.65
C THR A 41 0.18 17.87 -0.44
N THR A 42 -0.72 18.17 -1.38
CA THR A 42 -2.09 17.65 -1.39
C THR A 42 -2.10 16.12 -1.49
N ILE A 43 -1.29 15.58 -2.40
CA ILE A 43 -1.13 14.14 -2.62
C ILE A 43 -0.56 13.45 -1.37
N ALA A 44 0.49 14.04 -0.75
CA ALA A 44 1.09 13.49 0.46
C ALA A 44 0.08 13.41 1.62
N LEU A 45 -0.75 14.42 1.81
CA LEU A 45 -1.78 14.45 2.86
C LEU A 45 -2.87 13.39 2.66
N ILE A 46 -3.36 13.19 1.43
CA ILE A 46 -4.32 12.13 1.10
C ILE A 46 -3.72 10.77 1.44
N SER A 47 -2.45 10.58 1.10
CA SER A 47 -1.73 9.33 1.25
C SER A 47 -1.53 8.94 2.72
N ILE A 48 -1.10 9.91 3.55
CA ILE A 48 -0.92 9.75 4.99
C ILE A 48 -2.28 9.55 5.70
N GLY A 49 -3.29 10.32 5.30
CA GLY A 49 -4.64 10.20 5.85
C GLY A 49 -5.27 8.83 5.57
N THR A 50 -5.00 8.25 4.39
CA THR A 50 -5.47 6.90 4.02
C THR A 50 -4.85 5.83 4.91
N ILE A 51 -3.54 5.93 5.19
CA ILE A 51 -2.84 5.00 6.08
C ILE A 51 -3.40 5.08 7.51
N LEU A 52 -3.62 6.30 8.03
CA LEU A 52 -4.06 6.53 9.41
C LEU A 52 -5.47 5.99 9.68
N VAL A 53 -6.36 6.02 8.68
CA VAL A 53 -7.72 5.46 8.79
C VAL A 53 -7.72 3.93 8.73
N ILE A 54 -6.86 3.34 7.89
CA ILE A 54 -6.90 1.90 7.62
C ILE A 54 -6.21 1.09 8.74
N LEU A 55 -5.13 1.61 9.31
CA LEU A 55 -4.31 0.89 10.30
C LEU A 55 -5.07 0.44 11.57
N PRO A 56 -5.84 1.29 12.27
CA PRO A 56 -6.58 0.87 13.46
C PRO A 56 -7.74 -0.10 13.14
N SER A 57 -8.33 -0.01 11.94
CA SER A 57 -9.40 -0.91 11.49
C SER A 57 -8.93 -2.37 11.39
N VAL A 58 -7.73 -2.57 10.82
CA VAL A 58 -7.17 -3.90 10.59
C VAL A 58 -6.81 -4.59 11.91
N LEU A 59 -6.26 -3.84 12.89
CA LEU A 59 -5.84 -4.40 14.18
C LEU A 59 -7.02 -4.96 14.98
N ILE A 60 -8.14 -4.23 15.07
CA ILE A 60 -9.29 -4.66 15.87
C ILE A 60 -9.94 -5.93 15.27
N SER A 61 -10.06 -6.00 13.95
CA SER A 61 -10.62 -7.16 13.25
C SER A 61 -9.78 -8.43 13.46
N PHE A 62 -8.45 -8.28 13.52
CA PHE A 62 -7.53 -9.41 13.65
C PHE A 62 -7.67 -10.15 15.00
N PHE A 63 -7.87 -9.43 16.10
CA PHE A 63 -7.95 -10.05 17.43
C PHE A 63 -9.25 -10.82 17.65
N GLU A 64 -10.40 -10.28 17.23
CA GLU A 64 -11.70 -10.96 17.44
C GLU A 64 -11.88 -12.19 16.55
N PHE A 65 -11.31 -12.19 15.34
CA PHE A 65 -11.42 -13.33 14.42
C PHE A 65 -10.57 -14.52 14.85
N ARG A 66 -9.44 -14.27 15.54
CA ARG A 66 -8.47 -15.30 15.88
C ARG A 66 -9.00 -16.30 16.92
N GLU A 67 -9.74 -15.83 17.92
CA GLU A 67 -10.29 -16.71 18.98
C GLU A 67 -11.35 -17.67 18.43
N ILE A 68 -12.28 -17.18 17.61
CA ILE A 68 -13.34 -18.00 17.01
C ILE A 68 -12.76 -19.01 16.03
N LYS A 69 -11.80 -18.56 15.21
CA LYS A 69 -11.15 -19.42 14.22
C LYS A 69 -10.37 -20.56 14.86
N ASP A 70 -9.60 -20.27 15.92
CA ASP A 70 -8.88 -21.31 16.66
C ASP A 70 -9.85 -22.33 17.28
N ALA A 71 -10.98 -21.86 17.81
CA ALA A 71 -12.03 -22.75 18.31
C ALA A 71 -12.64 -23.62 17.20
N GLU A 72 -12.88 -23.09 15.99
CA GLU A 72 -13.37 -23.85 14.84
C GLU A 72 -12.38 -24.90 14.35
N ASP A 73 -11.09 -24.58 14.34
CA ASP A 73 -10.04 -25.47 13.83
C ASP A 73 -9.82 -26.66 14.81
N LYS A 74 -10.01 -26.45 16.11
CA LYS A 74 -9.92 -27.52 17.14
C LYS A 74 -11.22 -28.27 17.38
N PHE A 75 -12.33 -27.78 16.85
CA PHE A 75 -13.65 -28.38 17.05
C PHE A 75 -13.81 -29.82 16.53
N PRO A 76 -13.33 -30.20 15.31
CA PRO A 76 -13.40 -31.59 14.87
C PRO A 76 -12.65 -32.56 15.81
N HIS A 77 -11.50 -32.18 16.36
CA HIS A 77 -10.79 -33.02 17.34
C HIS A 77 -11.63 -33.27 18.59
N PHE A 78 -12.31 -32.25 19.12
CA PHE A 78 -13.23 -32.40 20.23
C PHE A 78 -14.39 -33.37 19.91
N LEU A 79 -14.97 -33.29 18.71
CA LEU A 79 -16.03 -34.22 18.29
C LEU A 79 -15.50 -35.65 18.13
N SER A 80 -14.29 -35.80 17.59
CA SER A 80 -13.61 -37.10 17.44
C SER A 80 -13.37 -37.77 18.79
N ASP A 81 -12.83 -37.04 19.77
CA ASP A 81 -12.55 -37.55 21.11
C ASP A 81 -13.85 -37.93 21.86
N LEU A 82 -14.91 -37.14 21.68
CA LEU A 82 -16.25 -37.47 22.19
C LEU A 82 -16.80 -38.74 21.55
N ALA A 83 -16.67 -38.88 20.22
CA ALA A 83 -17.12 -40.07 19.50
C ALA A 83 -16.34 -41.32 19.96
N GLN A 84 -15.02 -41.21 20.14
CA GLN A 84 -14.17 -42.30 20.59
C GLN A 84 -14.48 -42.71 22.04
N SER A 85 -14.67 -41.73 22.94
CA SER A 85 -15.05 -41.98 24.33
C SER A 85 -16.45 -42.59 24.46
N ALA A 86 -17.41 -42.10 23.68
CA ALA A 86 -18.73 -42.72 23.59
C ALA A 86 -18.64 -44.14 23.01
N SER A 87 -17.69 -44.38 22.10
CA SER A 87 -17.44 -45.70 21.51
C SER A 87 -16.89 -46.72 22.48
N SER A 88 -16.13 -46.28 23.49
CA SER A 88 -15.61 -47.15 24.56
C SER A 88 -16.62 -47.38 25.69
N GLY A 89 -17.87 -46.95 25.52
CA GLY A 89 -18.94 -47.18 26.49
C GLY A 89 -19.09 -46.09 27.56
N MET A 90 -18.36 -44.97 27.46
CA MET A 90 -18.57 -43.84 28.37
C MET A 90 -19.90 -43.14 28.07
N THR A 91 -20.56 -42.62 29.10
CA THR A 91 -21.70 -41.71 28.89
C THR A 91 -21.23 -40.39 28.27
N LEU A 92 -22.10 -39.64 27.58
CA LEU A 92 -21.73 -38.33 27.05
C LEU A 92 -21.20 -37.37 28.12
N THR A 93 -21.73 -37.44 29.34
CA THR A 93 -21.24 -36.64 30.47
C THR A 93 -19.83 -37.03 30.89
N GLN A 94 -19.51 -38.33 30.92
CA GLN A 94 -18.15 -38.82 31.21
C GLN A 94 -17.17 -38.47 30.10
N ALA A 95 -17.58 -38.61 28.83
CA ALA A 95 -16.78 -38.22 27.68
C ALA A 95 -16.43 -36.73 27.71
N ILE A 96 -17.37 -35.87 28.08
CA ILE A 96 -17.15 -34.43 28.24
C ILE A 96 -16.24 -34.12 29.44
N ASP A 97 -16.33 -34.86 30.54
CA ASP A 97 -15.40 -34.69 31.68
C ASP A 97 -13.96 -35.00 31.26
N VAL A 98 -13.74 -36.09 30.54
CA VAL A 98 -12.42 -36.44 29.99
C VAL A 98 -11.94 -35.38 29.01
N ALA A 99 -12.76 -34.99 28.04
CA ALA A 99 -12.41 -33.94 27.09
C ALA A 99 -12.08 -32.60 27.79
N SER A 100 -12.75 -32.25 28.89
CA SER A 100 -12.47 -30.99 29.60
C SER A 100 -11.07 -30.91 30.23
N LYS A 101 -10.41 -32.06 30.40
CA LYS A 101 -9.03 -32.19 30.89
C LYS A 101 -8.01 -32.17 29.75
N SER A 102 -8.43 -32.39 28.51
CA SER A 102 -7.61 -32.29 27.30
C SER A 102 -7.45 -30.83 26.83
N ASP A 103 -6.46 -30.59 25.98
CA ASP A 103 -6.20 -29.26 25.39
C ASP A 103 -6.70 -29.15 23.94
N TYR A 104 -7.68 -28.25 23.75
CA TYR A 104 -8.25 -27.84 22.47
C TYR A 104 -8.04 -26.34 22.22
N GLY A 105 -6.96 -25.74 22.75
CA GLY A 105 -6.64 -24.33 22.54
C GLY A 105 -7.70 -23.38 23.11
N LYS A 106 -8.19 -22.43 22.31
CA LYS A 106 -9.23 -21.48 22.75
C LYS A 106 -10.58 -22.15 23.03
N LEU A 107 -10.83 -23.35 22.48
CA LEU A 107 -12.07 -24.11 22.72
C LEU A 107 -12.12 -24.69 24.15
N THR A 108 -10.97 -24.99 24.75
CA THR A 108 -10.84 -25.61 26.09
C THR A 108 -11.63 -24.86 27.17
N LYS A 109 -11.63 -23.52 27.13
CA LYS A 109 -12.38 -22.68 28.08
C LYS A 109 -13.88 -22.97 28.03
N TYR A 110 -14.43 -23.12 26.84
CA TYR A 110 -15.86 -23.38 26.63
C TYR A 110 -16.23 -24.81 27.00
N ILE A 111 -15.35 -25.78 26.72
CA ILE A 111 -15.54 -27.19 27.09
C ILE A 111 -15.51 -27.36 28.62
N LYS A 112 -14.57 -26.71 29.32
CA LYS A 112 -14.55 -26.69 30.79
C LYS A 112 -15.83 -26.13 31.38
N GLN A 113 -16.36 -25.06 30.78
CA GLN A 113 -17.63 -24.48 31.22
C GLN A 113 -18.83 -25.41 30.97
N LEU A 114 -18.83 -26.13 29.85
CA LEU A 114 -19.81 -27.17 29.56
C LEU A 114 -19.75 -28.29 30.61
N ASN A 115 -18.56 -28.77 30.98
CA ASN A 115 -18.39 -29.78 32.02
C ASN A 115 -18.90 -29.31 33.40
N ILE A 116 -18.64 -28.05 33.77
CA ILE A 116 -19.14 -27.47 35.03
C ILE A 116 -20.67 -27.52 35.09
N TRP A 117 -21.36 -27.17 34.00
CA TRP A 117 -22.83 -27.23 33.98
C TRP A 117 -23.38 -28.65 34.10
N LEU A 118 -22.74 -29.62 33.41
CA LEU A 118 -23.12 -31.02 33.51
C LEU A 118 -22.87 -31.59 34.92
N SER A 119 -21.73 -31.22 35.53
CA SER A 119 -21.40 -31.56 36.92
C SER A 119 -22.41 -30.99 37.92
N TRP A 120 -23.02 -29.84 37.62
CA TRP A 120 -24.11 -29.24 38.41
C TRP A 120 -25.50 -29.83 38.08
N LYS A 121 -25.56 -31.07 37.57
CA LYS A 121 -26.80 -31.79 37.24
C LYS A 121 -27.70 -31.07 36.23
N LEU A 122 -27.17 -30.15 35.42
CA LEU A 122 -27.92 -29.60 34.30
C LEU A 122 -28.09 -30.68 33.21
N THR A 123 -29.29 -30.79 32.63
CA THR A 123 -29.52 -31.78 31.58
C THR A 123 -28.66 -31.50 30.34
N PHE A 124 -28.20 -32.57 29.68
CA PHE A 124 -27.34 -32.45 28.49
C PHE A 124 -27.90 -31.50 27.43
N PRO A 125 -29.19 -31.58 27.02
CA PRO A 125 -29.75 -30.64 26.04
C PRO A 125 -29.65 -29.17 26.44
N LYS A 126 -29.87 -28.86 27.73
CA LYS A 126 -29.78 -27.48 28.25
C LYS A 126 -28.33 -27.00 28.31
N ALA A 127 -27.41 -27.85 28.77
CA ALA A 127 -25.99 -27.52 28.84
C ALA A 127 -25.37 -27.33 27.43
N TRP A 128 -25.70 -28.23 26.51
CA TRP A 128 -25.25 -28.18 25.11
C TRP A 128 -25.81 -26.95 24.37
N SER A 129 -27.07 -26.60 24.62
CA SER A 129 -27.68 -25.37 24.08
C SER A 129 -26.94 -24.11 24.59
N LYS A 130 -26.62 -24.04 25.89
CA LYS A 130 -25.82 -22.92 26.44
C LYS A 130 -24.43 -22.84 25.83
N PHE A 131 -23.75 -23.98 25.66
CA PHE A 131 -22.45 -24.08 24.98
C PHE A 131 -22.53 -23.56 23.53
N THR A 132 -23.59 -23.93 22.82
CA THR A 132 -23.87 -23.45 21.45
C THR A 132 -24.07 -21.94 21.39
N VAL A 133 -24.77 -21.36 22.37
CA VAL A 133 -24.99 -19.91 22.44
C VAL A 133 -23.68 -19.16 22.67
N GLN A 134 -22.75 -19.70 23.46
CA GLN A 134 -21.44 -19.09 23.69
C GLN A 134 -20.56 -19.07 22.43
N LEU A 135 -20.67 -20.11 21.60
CA LEU A 135 -19.91 -20.25 20.34
C LEU A 135 -20.71 -19.83 19.10
N LYS A 136 -21.86 -19.17 19.27
CA LYS A 136 -22.76 -18.77 18.17
C LYS A 136 -22.12 -17.88 17.11
N ARG A 137 -20.99 -17.24 17.42
CA ARG A 137 -20.24 -16.44 16.44
C ARG A 137 -19.66 -17.31 15.31
N SER A 138 -19.40 -18.59 15.57
CA SER A 138 -19.06 -19.58 14.54
C SER A 138 -20.32 -20.19 13.96
N VAL A 139 -20.51 -20.02 12.64
CA VAL A 139 -21.64 -20.64 11.92
C VAL A 139 -21.45 -22.16 11.84
N LEU A 140 -20.21 -22.61 11.66
CA LEU A 140 -19.84 -24.02 11.58
C LEU A 140 -20.19 -24.74 12.90
N ILE A 141 -19.67 -24.28 14.03
CA ILE A 141 -19.90 -24.89 15.34
C ILE A 141 -21.38 -24.85 15.70
N SER A 142 -22.05 -23.71 15.47
CA SER A 142 -23.47 -23.58 15.78
C SER A 142 -24.34 -24.56 14.99
N ARG A 143 -24.02 -24.80 13.71
CA ARG A 143 -24.78 -25.74 12.86
C ARG A 143 -24.56 -27.18 13.32
N ILE A 144 -23.32 -27.57 13.58
CA ILE A 144 -22.98 -28.91 14.06
C ILE A 144 -23.61 -29.20 15.42
N ASN A 145 -23.49 -28.27 16.37
CA ASN A 145 -24.08 -28.45 17.69
C ASN A 145 -25.60 -28.64 17.62
N THR A 146 -26.26 -27.96 16.68
CA THR A 146 -27.71 -28.10 16.47
C THR A 146 -28.05 -29.50 15.94
N ILE A 147 -27.26 -30.04 15.01
CA ILE A 147 -27.42 -31.42 14.51
C ILE A 147 -27.25 -32.44 15.63
N ILE A 148 -26.24 -32.26 16.49
CA ILE A 148 -25.99 -33.15 17.65
C ILE A 148 -27.16 -33.11 18.63
N LEU A 149 -27.70 -31.92 18.90
CA LEU A 149 -28.84 -31.75 19.79
C LEU A 149 -30.11 -32.41 19.25
N GLU A 150 -30.34 -32.30 17.94
CA GLU A 150 -31.49 -32.91 17.27
C GLU A 150 -31.38 -34.45 17.23
N ALA A 151 -30.18 -34.97 16.97
CA ALA A 151 -29.89 -36.40 17.03
C ALA A 151 -30.12 -36.96 18.45
N PHE A 152 -29.74 -36.19 19.47
CA PHE A 152 -29.98 -36.54 20.87
C PHE A 152 -31.49 -36.59 21.20
N HIS A 153 -32.28 -35.60 20.76
CA HIS A 153 -33.74 -35.62 20.98
C HIS A 153 -34.45 -36.73 20.22
N SER A 154 -33.98 -37.05 19.01
CA SER A 154 -34.55 -38.09 18.17
C SER A 154 -34.22 -39.51 18.66
N GLY A 155 -33.38 -39.66 19.69
CA GLY A 155 -32.94 -40.96 20.20
C GLY A 155 -32.05 -41.73 19.22
N GLY A 156 -31.42 -41.03 18.27
CA GLY A 156 -30.51 -41.63 17.30
C GLY A 156 -29.19 -42.07 17.93
N ASP A 157 -28.38 -42.81 17.17
CA ASP A 157 -27.03 -43.21 17.58
C ASP A 157 -26.09 -41.98 17.59
N ILE A 158 -26.05 -41.28 18.72
CA ILE A 158 -25.24 -40.08 18.95
C ILE A 158 -23.75 -40.35 18.70
N LYS A 159 -23.26 -41.56 19.01
CA LYS A 159 -21.86 -41.96 18.77
C LYS A 159 -21.58 -41.95 17.27
N LYS A 160 -22.42 -42.63 16.48
CA LYS A 160 -22.28 -42.65 15.02
C LYS A 160 -22.42 -41.25 14.43
N THR A 161 -23.36 -40.44 14.94
CA THR A 161 -23.54 -39.04 14.50
C THR A 161 -22.31 -38.19 14.79
N LEU A 162 -21.73 -38.24 15.99
CA LEU A 162 -20.52 -37.49 16.36
C LEU A 162 -19.34 -37.86 15.47
N GLY A 163 -19.13 -39.16 15.23
CA GLY A 163 -18.05 -39.67 14.36
C GLY A 163 -18.19 -39.16 12.92
N SER A 164 -19.35 -39.37 12.29
CA SER A 164 -19.59 -38.89 10.93
C SER A 164 -19.52 -37.36 10.81
N LEU A 165 -19.92 -36.63 11.85
CA LEU A 165 -19.86 -35.17 11.84
C LEU A 165 -18.42 -34.67 12.02
N SER A 166 -17.61 -35.34 12.85
CA SER A 166 -16.18 -35.09 12.97
C SER A 166 -15.46 -35.28 11.64
N GLU A 167 -15.70 -36.39 10.95
CA GLU A 167 -15.13 -36.67 9.62
C GLU A 167 -15.52 -35.59 8.61
N ASN A 168 -16.82 -35.28 8.50
CA ASN A 168 -17.31 -34.24 7.61
C ASN A 168 -16.70 -32.86 7.89
N VAL A 169 -16.54 -32.50 9.17
CA VAL A 169 -15.96 -31.20 9.56
C VAL A 169 -14.47 -31.16 9.27
N THR A 170 -13.76 -32.28 9.46
CA THR A 170 -12.36 -32.43 9.08
C THR A 170 -12.19 -32.24 7.58
N LEU A 171 -13.02 -32.92 6.77
CA LEU A 171 -13.02 -32.75 5.31
C LEU A 171 -13.30 -31.30 4.89
N ILE A 172 -14.27 -30.63 5.53
CA ILE A 172 -14.54 -29.20 5.27
C ILE A 172 -13.30 -28.35 5.60
N LYS A 173 -12.62 -28.62 6.72
CA LYS A 173 -11.42 -27.89 7.13
C LYS A 173 -10.23 -28.13 6.20
N ASP A 174 -10.06 -29.35 5.73
CA ASP A 174 -9.03 -29.70 4.74
C ASP A 174 -9.29 -28.98 3.41
N MET A 175 -10.54 -28.96 2.95
CA MET A 175 -10.95 -28.20 1.76
C MET A 175 -10.75 -26.68 1.95
N GLU A 176 -11.07 -26.12 3.11
CA GLU A 176 -10.80 -24.71 3.44
C GLU A 176 -9.30 -24.40 3.39
N ALA A 177 -8.46 -25.30 3.92
CA ALA A 177 -7.01 -25.15 3.93
C ALA A 177 -6.41 -25.23 2.51
N GLU A 178 -6.85 -26.21 1.71
CA GLU A 178 -6.46 -26.36 0.31
C GLU A 178 -6.85 -25.12 -0.49
N ARG A 179 -8.12 -24.70 -0.38
CA ARG A 179 -8.63 -23.49 -1.01
C ARG A 179 -7.82 -22.26 -0.63
N LYS A 180 -7.53 -22.08 0.66
CA LYS A 180 -6.70 -20.96 1.16
C LYS A 180 -5.30 -20.99 0.54
N SER A 181 -4.72 -22.17 0.32
CA SER A 181 -3.41 -22.31 -0.33
C SER A 181 -3.46 -21.86 -1.79
N ILE A 182 -4.46 -22.32 -2.55
CA ILE A 182 -4.66 -21.92 -3.95
C ILE A 182 -4.89 -20.41 -4.06
N MET A 183 -5.77 -19.85 -3.21
CA MET A 183 -6.06 -18.41 -3.23
C MET A 183 -4.83 -17.57 -2.83
N ARG A 184 -3.99 -18.05 -1.90
CA ARG A 184 -2.74 -17.38 -1.55
C ARG A 184 -1.82 -17.22 -2.77
N GLN A 185 -1.74 -18.23 -3.62
CA GLN A 185 -0.94 -18.15 -4.85
C GLN A 185 -1.49 -17.09 -5.82
N GLN A 186 -2.81 -17.01 -5.97
CA GLN A 186 -3.46 -16.00 -6.82
C GLN A 186 -3.22 -14.57 -6.31
N ILE A 187 -3.21 -14.37 -4.99
CA ILE A 187 -2.85 -13.08 -4.40
C ILE A 187 -1.43 -12.68 -4.79
N ILE A 188 -0.46 -13.60 -4.72
CA ILE A 188 0.94 -13.31 -5.10
C ILE A 188 1.02 -12.83 -6.55
N ILE A 189 0.31 -13.49 -7.48
CA ILE A 189 0.25 -13.09 -8.89
C ILE A 189 -0.29 -11.66 -9.03
N MET A 190 -1.35 -11.31 -8.28
CA MET A 190 -1.90 -9.96 -8.26
C MET A 190 -0.88 -8.91 -7.82
N TYR A 191 -0.08 -9.22 -6.78
CA TYR A 191 1.00 -8.33 -6.34
C TYR A 191 2.07 -8.15 -7.42
N VAL A 192 2.43 -9.21 -8.13
CA VAL A 192 3.40 -9.12 -9.23
C VAL A 192 2.88 -8.20 -10.34
N ILE A 193 1.62 -8.33 -10.75
CA ILE A 193 1.01 -7.47 -11.78
C ILE A 193 1.07 -6.00 -11.36
N PHE A 194 0.71 -5.71 -10.11
CA PHE A 194 0.76 -4.36 -9.55
C PHE A 194 2.18 -3.77 -9.55
N PHE A 195 3.20 -4.54 -9.16
CA PHE A 195 4.59 -4.05 -9.20
C PHE A 195 5.11 -3.87 -10.63
N VAL A 196 4.71 -4.74 -11.56
CA VAL A 196 5.03 -4.57 -12.99
C VAL A 196 4.41 -3.28 -13.52
N PHE A 197 3.16 -2.98 -13.17
CA PHE A 197 2.52 -1.71 -13.54
C PHE A 197 3.32 -0.50 -13.04
N ILE A 198 3.71 -0.50 -11.76
CA ILE A 198 4.56 0.56 -11.20
C ILE A 198 5.87 0.70 -11.98
N ALA A 199 6.53 -0.41 -12.30
CA ALA A 199 7.78 -0.39 -13.06
C ALA A 199 7.59 0.23 -14.46
N VAL A 200 6.51 -0.12 -15.15
CA VAL A 200 6.15 0.47 -16.45
C VAL A 200 5.91 1.97 -16.32
N VAL A 201 5.18 2.41 -15.29
CA VAL A 201 4.92 3.84 -15.06
C VAL A 201 6.20 4.62 -14.80
N ILE A 202 7.14 4.08 -14.01
CA ILE A 202 8.44 4.72 -13.78
C ILE A 202 9.25 4.79 -15.07
N ALA A 203 9.27 3.70 -15.85
CA ALA A 203 9.96 3.68 -17.14
C ALA A 203 9.37 4.74 -18.10
N LEU A 204 8.04 4.83 -18.19
CA LEU A 204 7.36 5.86 -18.97
C LEU A 204 7.72 7.27 -18.49
N TYR A 205 7.73 7.52 -17.18
CA TYR A 205 8.12 8.81 -16.62
C TYR A 205 9.56 9.20 -17.02
N LYS A 206 10.51 8.26 -16.92
CA LYS A 206 11.92 8.50 -17.29
C LYS A 206 12.11 8.74 -18.79
N ILE A 207 11.31 8.10 -19.65
CA ILE A 207 11.34 8.32 -21.10
C ILE A 207 10.68 9.65 -21.49
N LEU A 208 9.59 10.02 -20.80
CA LEU A 208 8.80 11.20 -21.13
C LEU A 208 9.48 12.51 -20.68
N SER A 209 10.27 12.47 -19.59
CA SER A 209 11.06 13.60 -19.10
C SER A 209 11.92 14.30 -20.18
N PRO A 210 12.82 13.61 -20.91
CA PRO A 210 13.63 14.25 -21.95
C PRO A 210 12.82 14.68 -23.18
N ILE A 211 11.73 13.98 -23.52
CA ILE A 211 10.90 14.33 -24.69
C ILE A 211 10.17 15.65 -24.46
N LEU A 212 9.58 15.85 -23.28
CA LEU A 212 8.93 17.12 -22.93
C LEU A 212 9.93 18.27 -22.82
N TYR A 213 11.14 17.99 -22.31
CA TYR A 213 12.22 18.97 -22.27
C TYR A 213 12.58 19.49 -23.67
N ILE A 214 12.77 18.58 -24.65
CA ILE A 214 13.10 18.95 -26.03
C ILE A 214 11.95 19.72 -26.71
N GLN A 215 10.69 19.40 -26.38
CA GLN A 215 9.52 20.13 -26.88
C GLN A 215 9.43 21.57 -26.35
N GLN A 216 9.75 21.79 -25.08
CA GLN A 216 9.74 23.15 -24.50
C GLN A 216 10.84 24.06 -25.09
N ILE A 217 11.95 23.47 -25.52
CA ILE A 217 13.09 24.19 -26.13
C ILE A 217 12.89 24.41 -27.65
N GLY A 218 11.80 23.89 -28.24
CA GLY A 218 11.47 24.12 -29.66
C GLY A 218 12.39 23.39 -30.66
N ALA A 219 13.23 22.45 -30.19
CA ALA A 219 14.19 21.73 -31.04
C ALA A 219 13.55 20.61 -31.88
N PHE A 220 12.26 20.32 -31.69
CA PHE A 220 11.50 19.37 -32.50
C PHE A 220 10.66 20.13 -33.54
N SER A 221 11.29 20.46 -34.67
CA SER A 221 10.61 21.00 -35.86
C SER A 221 9.65 19.94 -36.42
N GLY A 222 8.36 20.02 -36.07
CA GLY A 222 7.35 19.15 -36.66
C GLY A 222 6.04 19.00 -35.90
N VAL A 223 5.98 19.34 -34.61
CA VAL A 223 4.73 19.30 -33.84
C VAL A 223 4.61 20.58 -33.02
N THR A 224 4.14 21.64 -33.66
CA THR A 224 3.59 22.80 -32.95
C THR A 224 2.21 22.41 -32.41
N VAL A 225 2.14 21.95 -31.16
CA VAL A 225 0.87 21.90 -30.45
C VAL A 225 0.45 23.36 -30.22
N GLN A 226 -0.52 23.84 -30.99
CA GLN A 226 -1.15 25.14 -30.77
C GLN A 226 -1.61 25.23 -29.31
N SER A 227 -0.98 26.11 -28.55
CA SER A 227 -1.21 26.33 -27.13
C SER A 227 -2.50 27.12 -26.87
N GLN A 228 -3.65 26.48 -27.07
CA GLN A 228 -4.95 26.92 -26.53
C GLN A 228 -5.34 26.15 -25.25
N GLY A 229 -4.34 25.60 -24.54
CA GLY A 229 -4.49 24.94 -23.24
C GLY A 229 -3.23 25.12 -22.40
N ALA A 230 -3.35 24.91 -21.09
CA ALA A 230 -2.22 24.99 -20.15
C ALA A 230 -1.01 24.18 -20.67
N PRO A 231 0.22 24.70 -20.54
CA PRO A 231 1.41 23.97 -20.99
C PRO A 231 1.46 22.60 -20.31
N LEU A 232 1.64 21.54 -21.10
CA LEU A 232 1.80 20.18 -20.59
C LEU A 232 3.17 20.10 -19.89
N THR A 233 3.19 20.35 -18.59
CA THR A 233 4.39 20.27 -17.76
C THR A 233 4.67 18.83 -17.34
N LEU A 234 5.93 18.52 -17.04
CA LEU A 234 6.34 17.24 -16.46
C LEU A 234 5.60 16.95 -15.15
N GLU A 235 5.27 18.00 -14.40
CA GLU A 235 4.48 17.95 -13.17
C GLU A 235 3.07 17.38 -13.39
N TYR A 236 2.40 17.74 -14.50
CA TYR A 236 1.08 17.21 -14.83
C TYR A 236 1.12 15.68 -15.00
N PHE A 237 2.09 15.16 -15.77
CA PHE A 237 2.24 13.72 -15.98
C PHE A 237 2.66 13.00 -14.71
N ARG A 238 3.55 13.60 -13.89
CA ARG A 238 3.91 13.06 -12.57
C ARG A 238 2.68 12.84 -11.69
N ASN A 239 1.82 13.84 -11.58
CA ASN A 239 0.61 13.77 -10.77
C ASN A 239 -0.41 12.79 -11.35
N LEU A 240 -0.57 12.75 -12.67
CA LEU A 240 -1.46 11.82 -13.35
C LEU A 240 -1.03 10.36 -13.14
N PHE A 241 0.26 10.06 -13.31
CA PHE A 241 0.81 8.73 -13.07
C PHE A 241 0.71 8.30 -11.60
N PHE A 242 0.92 9.23 -10.68
CA PHE A 242 0.71 8.96 -9.26
C PHE A 242 -0.74 8.60 -8.96
N LEU A 243 -1.70 9.40 -9.46
CA LEU A 243 -3.13 9.16 -9.22
C LEU A 243 -3.61 7.84 -9.84
N MET A 244 -3.16 7.52 -11.06
CA MET A 244 -3.45 6.24 -11.71
C MET A 244 -2.94 5.06 -10.88
N THR A 245 -1.70 5.15 -10.37
CA THR A 245 -1.12 4.11 -9.53
C THR A 245 -1.86 3.97 -8.21
N LEU A 246 -2.34 5.06 -7.62
CA LEU A 246 -3.11 5.03 -6.38
C LEU A 246 -4.47 4.36 -6.60
N VAL A 247 -5.17 4.71 -7.68
CA VAL A 247 -6.44 4.07 -8.06
C VAL A 247 -6.23 2.58 -8.29
N GLU A 248 -5.17 2.20 -9.00
CA GLU A 248 -4.83 0.80 -9.20
C GLU A 248 -4.53 0.07 -7.89
N ALA A 249 -3.73 0.65 -6.99
CA ALA A 249 -3.41 0.05 -5.68
C ALA A 249 -4.66 -0.23 -4.85
N VAL A 250 -5.64 0.69 -4.89
CA VAL A 250 -6.93 0.50 -4.20
C VAL A 250 -7.73 -0.61 -4.86
N CYS A 251 -7.91 -0.57 -6.18
CA CYS A 251 -8.69 -1.57 -6.92
C CYS A 251 -8.08 -2.97 -6.80
N ALA A 252 -6.78 -3.11 -7.10
CA ALA A 252 -6.05 -4.37 -7.02
C ALA A 252 -6.02 -4.93 -5.59
N GLY A 253 -5.87 -4.06 -4.58
CA GLY A 253 -5.92 -4.46 -3.17
C GLY A 253 -7.31 -4.98 -2.75
N LEU A 254 -8.38 -4.33 -3.19
CA LEU A 254 -9.75 -4.80 -2.92
C LEU A 254 -10.03 -6.14 -3.59
N ILE A 255 -9.65 -6.29 -4.87
CA ILE A 255 -9.79 -7.54 -5.63
C ILE A 255 -8.99 -8.66 -4.98
N ALA A 256 -7.74 -8.39 -4.57
CA ALA A 256 -6.89 -9.37 -3.90
C ALA A 256 -7.55 -9.94 -2.64
N GLY A 257 -8.21 -9.10 -1.82
CA GLY A 257 -8.92 -9.57 -0.64
C GLY A 257 -10.24 -10.27 -0.93
N GLN A 258 -10.97 -9.85 -1.96
CA GLN A 258 -12.18 -10.55 -2.40
C GLN A 258 -11.84 -11.97 -2.87
N ILE A 259 -10.73 -12.16 -3.59
CA ILE A 259 -10.21 -13.48 -3.97
C ILE A 259 -9.80 -14.29 -2.73
N ALA A 260 -9.17 -13.64 -1.75
CA ALA A 260 -8.64 -14.30 -0.56
C ALA A 260 -9.72 -14.86 0.40
N GLU A 261 -10.74 -14.05 0.71
CA GLU A 261 -11.69 -14.32 1.81
C GLU A 261 -13.16 -14.18 1.39
N GLU A 262 -13.44 -14.13 0.07
CA GLU A 262 -14.77 -13.90 -0.53
C GLU A 262 -15.44 -12.58 -0.13
N LYS A 263 -14.73 -11.72 0.59
CA LYS A 263 -15.25 -10.49 1.17
C LYS A 263 -14.39 -9.32 0.74
N ILE A 264 -15.02 -8.30 0.17
CA ILE A 264 -14.36 -7.05 -0.22
C ILE A 264 -13.63 -6.42 0.98
N ILE A 265 -14.19 -6.56 2.19
CA ILE A 265 -13.59 -6.01 3.41
C ILE A 265 -12.22 -6.61 3.75
N ALA A 266 -11.96 -7.84 3.33
CA ALA A 266 -10.65 -8.47 3.54
C ALA A 266 -9.57 -7.83 2.67
N GLY A 267 -9.95 -7.09 1.62
CA GLY A 267 -9.06 -6.35 0.74
C GLY A 267 -8.41 -5.14 1.38
N VAL A 268 -8.99 -4.61 2.45
CA VAL A 268 -8.47 -3.43 3.16
C VAL A 268 -6.99 -3.60 3.58
N LYS A 269 -6.59 -4.80 4.02
CA LYS A 269 -5.19 -5.10 4.36
C LYS A 269 -4.26 -5.06 3.14
N HIS A 270 -4.75 -5.50 1.98
CA HIS A 270 -3.98 -5.52 0.74
C HIS A 270 -3.89 -4.12 0.12
N VAL A 271 -4.98 -3.35 0.16
CA VAL A 271 -5.01 -1.92 -0.20
C VAL A 271 -3.96 -1.15 0.60
N LEU A 272 -3.91 -1.34 1.93
CA LEU A 272 -2.92 -0.66 2.77
C LEU A 272 -1.49 -0.93 2.30
N VAL A 273 -1.16 -2.19 2.04
CA VAL A 273 0.18 -2.59 1.61
C VAL A 273 0.52 -2.01 0.23
N MET A 274 -0.39 -2.13 -0.74
CA MET A 274 -0.16 -1.65 -2.10
C MET A 274 -0.07 -0.12 -2.15
N VAL A 275 -0.97 0.60 -1.49
CA VAL A 275 -0.93 2.08 -1.43
C VAL A 275 0.36 2.56 -0.76
N SER A 276 0.76 1.94 0.36
CA SER A 276 2.02 2.28 1.03
C SER A 276 3.24 2.04 0.13
N ALA A 277 3.25 0.93 -0.60
CA ALA A 277 4.30 0.62 -1.56
C ALA A 277 4.34 1.63 -2.72
N SER A 278 3.18 2.01 -3.28
CA SER A 278 3.10 3.04 -4.33
C SER A 278 3.72 4.35 -3.87
N ILE A 279 3.34 4.84 -2.68
CA ILE A 279 3.84 6.11 -2.14
C ILE A 279 5.36 6.04 -1.96
N PHE A 280 5.85 4.95 -1.35
CA PHE A 280 7.28 4.78 -1.10
C PHE A 280 8.10 4.75 -2.39
N ILE A 281 7.64 4.00 -3.39
CA ILE A 281 8.36 3.87 -4.66
C ILE A 281 8.35 5.20 -5.43
N PHE A 282 7.20 5.88 -5.49
CA PHE A 282 7.13 7.20 -6.14
C PHE A 282 8.01 8.23 -5.44
N PHE A 283 8.00 8.26 -4.10
CA PHE A 283 8.85 9.14 -3.30
C PHE A 283 10.34 8.93 -3.60
N PHE A 284 10.78 7.67 -3.75
CA PHE A 284 12.19 7.38 -4.00
C PHE A 284 12.63 7.53 -5.46
N PHE A 285 11.79 7.18 -6.45
CA PHE A 285 12.20 7.13 -7.86
C PHE A 285 11.78 8.34 -8.70
N VAL A 286 10.65 8.97 -8.35
CA VAL A 286 10.02 10.04 -9.14
C VAL A 286 10.22 11.41 -8.48
N PHE A 287 10.24 11.47 -7.15
CA PHE A 287 10.47 12.72 -6.41
C PHE A 287 11.94 13.12 -6.09
N PRO A 288 13.02 12.36 -6.34
CA PRO A 288 14.35 12.92 -6.15
C PRO A 288 14.58 14.02 -7.19
N THR A 289 14.49 15.26 -6.71
CA THR A 289 14.83 16.50 -7.40
C THR A 289 16.34 16.53 -7.59
N ALA A 290 16.81 16.46 -8.84
CA ALA A 290 18.21 16.74 -9.15
C ALA A 290 18.24 17.99 -10.04
N LEU A 291 19.06 18.96 -9.63
CA LEU A 291 19.36 20.15 -10.42
C LEU A 291 20.20 19.72 -11.63
N SER A 292 19.66 19.89 -12.84
CA SER A 292 20.33 19.56 -14.09
C SER A 292 20.80 20.84 -14.76
N VAL A 293 22.12 20.97 -14.96
CA VAL A 293 22.75 22.15 -15.54
C VAL A 293 23.59 21.75 -16.76
N GLU A 294 23.35 22.42 -17.87
CA GLU A 294 24.16 22.33 -19.08
C GLU A 294 24.96 23.62 -19.23
N VAL A 295 26.28 23.58 -19.01
CA VAL A 295 27.19 24.72 -19.24
C VAL A 295 27.98 24.48 -20.51
N THR A 296 27.96 25.44 -21.42
CA THR A 296 28.75 25.47 -22.65
C THR A 296 29.70 26.66 -22.63
N VAL A 297 30.97 26.40 -22.93
CA VAL A 297 32.01 27.44 -23.08
C VAL A 297 32.46 27.44 -24.53
N PHE A 298 32.32 28.58 -25.22
CA PHE A 298 32.69 28.70 -26.63
C PHE A 298 33.27 30.10 -26.94
N PRO A 299 34.39 30.22 -27.68
CA PRO A 299 35.24 29.14 -28.20
C PRO A 299 36.23 28.60 -27.14
N THR A 300 36.64 27.34 -27.28
CA THR A 300 37.61 26.67 -26.37
C THR A 300 39.08 26.99 -26.68
N THR A 301 39.36 27.60 -27.84
CA THR A 301 40.68 28.12 -28.26
C THR A 301 40.51 29.56 -28.75
N VAL A 302 41.21 30.51 -28.14
CA VAL A 302 40.95 31.95 -28.28
C VAL A 302 42.25 32.69 -28.53
N SER A 303 42.27 33.61 -29.51
CA SER A 303 43.37 34.55 -29.75
C SER A 303 43.16 35.84 -28.94
N LEU A 304 44.26 36.57 -28.62
CA LEU A 304 44.35 37.71 -27.69
C LEU A 304 43.32 38.88 -27.84
N SER A 305 42.36 38.82 -28.78
CA SER A 305 41.38 39.87 -29.05
C SER A 305 39.92 39.41 -29.18
N SER A 306 39.59 38.16 -28.80
CA SER A 306 38.20 37.66 -28.88
C SER A 306 37.68 37.23 -27.51
N ASP A 307 36.44 37.64 -27.20
CA ASP A 307 35.78 37.29 -25.94
C ASP A 307 35.36 35.81 -25.93
N VAL A 308 35.52 35.16 -24.79
CA VAL A 308 34.99 33.82 -24.54
C VAL A 308 33.56 33.95 -24.02
N GLN A 309 32.59 33.38 -24.73
CA GLN A 309 31.22 33.32 -24.22
C GLN A 309 31.03 32.05 -23.40
N ILE A 310 30.73 32.24 -22.12
CA ILE A 310 30.27 31.20 -21.20
C ILE A 310 28.77 31.33 -21.12
N SER A 311 28.07 30.33 -21.63
CA SER A 311 26.62 30.25 -21.54
C SER A 311 26.22 28.96 -20.85
N GLY A 312 25.12 28.96 -20.11
CA GLY A 312 24.57 27.71 -19.61
C GLY A 312 23.11 27.83 -19.29
N LYS A 313 22.46 26.69 -19.16
CA LYS A 313 21.06 26.58 -18.78
C LYS A 313 20.93 25.73 -17.53
N ALA A 314 20.22 26.26 -16.53
CA ALA A 314 19.91 25.55 -15.30
C ALA A 314 18.42 25.16 -15.27
N PHE A 315 18.15 23.90 -15.00
CA PHE A 315 16.79 23.36 -14.91
C PHE A 315 16.60 22.58 -13.62
N ILE A 316 15.41 22.75 -13.02
CA ILE A 316 14.89 21.91 -11.96
C ILE A 316 13.57 21.33 -12.44
N GLU A 317 13.43 20.00 -12.38
CA GLU A 317 12.21 19.28 -12.76
C GLU A 317 11.70 19.59 -14.19
N GLY A 318 12.61 19.89 -15.11
CA GLY A 318 12.25 20.27 -16.49
C GLY A 318 11.59 21.64 -16.61
N SER A 319 11.62 22.45 -15.54
CA SER A 319 11.31 23.88 -15.56
C SER A 319 12.59 24.69 -15.47
N ALA A 320 12.61 25.86 -16.12
CA ALA A 320 13.71 26.82 -15.99
C ALA A 320 13.94 27.15 -14.52
N ALA A 321 15.16 26.92 -14.01
CA ALA A 321 15.55 27.38 -12.68
C ALA A 321 15.81 28.87 -12.75
N SER A 322 14.74 29.68 -12.83
CA SER A 322 14.79 31.14 -12.96
C SER A 322 15.27 31.78 -11.66
N GLY A 323 16.30 32.62 -11.72
CA GLY A 323 16.91 33.23 -10.53
C GLY A 323 17.88 32.33 -9.77
N ALA A 324 18.34 31.22 -10.36
CA ALA A 324 19.46 30.44 -9.85
C ALA A 324 20.72 31.30 -9.73
N THR A 325 21.38 31.20 -8.58
CA THR A 325 22.62 31.94 -8.32
C THR A 325 23.76 31.20 -9.01
N VAL A 326 24.35 31.82 -10.01
CA VAL A 326 25.49 31.30 -10.76
C VAL A 326 26.75 32.03 -10.31
N THR A 327 27.65 31.32 -9.64
CA THR A 327 28.97 31.84 -9.26
C THR A 327 30.01 31.35 -10.25
N LEU A 328 30.56 32.25 -11.04
CA LEU A 328 31.72 31.99 -11.89
C LEU A 328 32.98 32.35 -11.10
N ILE A 329 33.94 31.43 -11.06
CA ILE A 329 35.27 31.65 -10.49
C ILE A 329 36.23 31.77 -11.67
N GLU A 330 36.76 32.98 -11.86
CA GLU A 330 37.79 33.27 -12.86
C GLU A 330 39.12 32.60 -12.49
N PRO A 331 40.02 32.38 -13.47
CA PRO A 331 41.35 31.82 -13.22
C PRO A 331 42.20 32.67 -12.24
N ASN A 332 41.90 33.97 -12.15
CA ASN A 332 42.57 34.93 -11.26
C ASN A 332 42.05 34.87 -9.81
N GLY A 333 41.05 34.03 -9.52
CA GLY A 333 40.43 33.89 -8.20
C GLY A 333 39.28 34.86 -7.92
N ASN A 334 38.90 35.71 -8.90
CA ASN A 334 37.74 36.58 -8.78
C ASN A 334 36.44 35.77 -8.89
N THR A 335 35.45 36.10 -8.07
CA THR A 335 34.12 35.49 -8.10
C THR A 335 33.10 36.46 -8.69
N ILE A 336 32.43 36.05 -9.76
CA ILE A 336 31.37 36.82 -10.41
C ILE A 336 30.04 36.14 -10.13
N GLY A 337 29.13 36.88 -9.49
CA GLY A 337 27.75 36.44 -9.25
C GLY A 337 26.84 36.84 -10.40
N LEU A 338 26.19 35.86 -11.00
CA LEU A 338 25.16 36.00 -12.04
C LEU A 338 23.87 35.34 -11.57
N TYR A 339 22.78 35.67 -12.24
CA TYR A 339 21.49 35.00 -12.06
C TYR A 339 21.03 34.45 -13.40
N THR A 340 20.36 33.31 -13.38
CA THR A 340 19.67 32.79 -14.56
C THR A 340 18.41 33.61 -14.86
N ASP A 341 18.11 33.78 -16.15
CA ASP A 341 16.93 34.48 -16.62
C ASP A 341 15.63 33.67 -16.44
N ASN A 342 14.50 34.23 -16.90
CA ASN A 342 13.18 33.58 -16.82
C ASN A 342 13.10 32.23 -17.58
N VAL A 343 14.08 31.92 -18.43
CA VAL A 343 14.19 30.69 -19.21
C VAL A 343 15.32 29.80 -18.67
N GLY A 344 15.98 30.19 -17.57
CA GLY A 344 17.03 29.44 -16.91
C GLY A 344 18.40 29.61 -17.57
N GLU A 345 18.56 30.53 -18.53
CA GLU A 345 19.84 30.80 -19.19
C GLU A 345 20.66 31.82 -18.41
N PHE A 346 21.98 31.64 -18.40
CA PHE A 346 22.94 32.70 -18.07
C PHE A 346 23.96 32.83 -19.19
N ARG A 347 24.46 34.06 -19.39
CA ARG A 347 25.51 34.37 -20.37
C ARG A 347 26.53 35.30 -19.75
N TYR A 348 27.80 35.02 -19.95
CA TYR A 348 28.90 35.85 -19.51
C TYR A 348 29.98 35.88 -20.59
N ALA A 349 30.44 37.08 -20.95
CA ALA A 349 31.59 37.26 -21.81
C ALA A 349 32.83 37.45 -20.93
N TRP A 350 33.78 36.53 -21.04
CA TRP A 350 35.07 36.59 -20.34
C TRP A 350 36.15 37.09 -21.29
N GLU A 351 36.84 38.16 -20.88
CA GLU A 351 38.00 38.69 -21.60
C GLU A 351 39.27 37.93 -21.16
N PRO A 352 39.98 37.23 -22.06
CA PRO A 352 41.16 36.44 -21.69
C PRO A 352 42.34 37.34 -21.26
N PRO A 353 43.14 36.95 -20.25
CA PRO A 353 44.38 37.63 -19.89
C PRO A 353 45.39 37.65 -21.05
N GLN A 354 46.25 38.67 -21.13
CA GLN A 354 47.26 38.81 -22.20
C GLN A 354 48.44 37.81 -22.10
N GLU A 355 48.40 36.87 -21.16
CA GLU A 355 49.41 35.83 -20.99
C GLU A 355 48.94 34.52 -21.62
N LEU A 356 49.79 33.90 -22.45
CA LEU A 356 49.51 32.61 -23.08
C LEU A 356 49.45 31.51 -22.03
N GLY A 357 48.39 30.69 -22.03
CA GLY A 357 48.21 29.68 -21.00
C GLY A 357 46.89 28.92 -21.05
N GLN A 358 46.80 27.86 -20.25
CA GLN A 358 45.56 27.12 -19.99
C GLN A 358 44.90 27.69 -18.74
N TYR A 359 43.65 28.10 -18.89
CA TYR A 359 42.88 28.75 -17.85
C TYR A 359 41.69 27.87 -17.46
N GLN A 360 41.56 27.55 -16.17
CA GLN A 360 40.44 26.78 -15.64
C GLN A 360 39.34 27.73 -15.16
N ILE A 361 38.13 27.58 -15.70
CA ILE A 361 36.96 28.33 -15.27
C ILE A 361 36.05 27.37 -14.50
N ARG A 362 35.67 27.74 -13.27
CA ARG A 362 34.73 26.95 -12.45
C ARG A 362 33.42 27.69 -12.34
N THR A 363 32.33 26.99 -12.64
CA THR A 363 30.96 27.50 -12.53
C THR A 363 30.24 26.72 -11.45
N THR A 364 29.74 27.41 -10.44
CA THR A 364 28.89 26.83 -9.40
C THR A 364 27.49 27.40 -9.53
N ILE A 365 26.48 26.54 -9.63
CA ILE A 365 25.09 26.94 -9.78
C ILE A 365 24.31 26.43 -8.58
N GLU A 366 23.69 27.36 -7.86
CA GLU A 366 22.91 27.11 -6.65
C GLU A 366 21.46 27.55 -6.87
N TYR A 367 20.52 26.64 -6.63
CA TYR A 367 19.10 26.93 -6.68
C TYR A 367 18.34 25.97 -5.76
N GLU A 368 17.46 26.51 -4.91
CA GLU A 368 16.66 25.75 -3.93
C GLU A 368 17.46 24.73 -3.09
N ASN A 369 18.62 25.15 -2.54
CA ASN A 369 19.55 24.33 -1.72
C ASN A 369 20.30 23.19 -2.45
N GLU A 370 20.13 23.03 -3.76
CA GLU A 370 20.93 22.12 -4.58
C GLU A 370 22.09 22.89 -5.23
N VAL A 371 23.30 22.33 -5.19
CA VAL A 371 24.52 22.94 -5.72
C VAL A 371 25.12 22.06 -6.79
N TYR A 372 25.30 22.61 -7.99
CA TYR A 372 25.98 21.95 -9.10
C TYR A 372 27.31 22.63 -9.40
N HIS A 373 28.36 21.83 -9.55
CA HIS A 373 29.70 22.31 -9.89
C HIS A 373 30.09 21.83 -11.29
N HIS A 374 30.53 22.76 -12.13
CA HIS A 374 31.08 22.50 -13.45
C HIS A 374 32.45 23.17 -13.58
N SER A 375 33.38 22.54 -14.29
CA SER A 375 34.68 23.14 -14.61
C SER A 375 35.02 22.91 -16.06
N ALA A 376 35.39 23.98 -16.77
CA ALA A 376 35.84 23.94 -18.16
C ALA A 376 37.27 24.48 -18.25
N MET A 377 38.04 23.95 -19.21
CA MET A 377 39.39 24.42 -19.53
C MET A 377 39.33 25.23 -20.83
N VAL A 378 39.94 26.42 -20.82
CA VAL A 378 40.05 27.30 -21.98
C VAL A 378 41.53 27.51 -22.29
N THR A 379 41.93 27.30 -23.54
CA THR A 379 43.31 27.51 -24.00
C THR A 379 43.40 28.86 -24.72
N VAL A 380 44.30 29.73 -24.28
CA VAL A 380 44.60 31.02 -24.93
C VAL A 380 45.91 30.84 -25.71
N GLU A 381 45.85 30.95 -27.05
CA GLU A 381 46.96 30.74 -28.00
C GLU A 381 47.43 32.05 -28.68
#